data_AF-A0A3B8UDT9-F1
#
_entry.id   AF-A0A3B8UDT9-F1
#
_cell.length_a   1.000
_cell.length_b   1.000
_cell.length_c   1.000
_cell.angle_alpha   90.00
_cell.angle_beta   90.00
_cell.angle_gamma   90.00
#
_symmetry.space_group_name_H-M   'P 1'
#
loop_
_entity.id
_entity.type
_entity.pdbx_description
1 polymer ?
#
loop_
_entity_poly.entity_id
_entity_poly.type
_entity_poly.pdbx_seq_one_letter_code
_entity_poly.pdbx_strand_id
1 'polypeptide(L)'
;FLSQTIQELLSEKIALERILYLNFEDDRILPMDHKTMGQTIDSWYTLHPENHRHGCYLFLDEVQNVEGWPPVLRRLMDTKNIQIYVTGSSAKLLSKEIATSLRGRSLSIEILPYNYLEYLRTHNEEPPRKPFGLYMLDFHQYHLLQYFQTG
;
A
#
# COMPACT_ATOMS: atom_id res chain seq x y z
N PHE A 1 5.10 -3.74 4.16
CA PHE A 1 3.76 -4.12 4.63
C PHE A 1 3.22 -5.34 3.87
N LEU A 2 2.89 -5.24 2.57
CA LEU A 2 2.29 -6.35 1.80
C LEU A 2 3.08 -7.66 1.90
N SER A 3 4.39 -7.62 1.66
CA SER A 3 5.24 -8.82 1.74
C SER A 3 5.22 -9.47 3.12
N GLN A 4 5.19 -8.66 4.19
CA GLN A 4 5.11 -9.17 5.56
C GLN A 4 3.79 -9.88 5.81
N THR A 5 2.66 -9.26 5.44
CA THR A 5 1.33 -9.86 5.58
C THR A 5 1.20 -11.15 4.78
N ILE A 6 1.79 -11.22 3.57
CA ILE A 6 1.84 -12.46 2.79
C ILE A 6 2.60 -13.55 3.55
N GLN A 7 3.76 -13.25 4.12
CA GLN A 7 4.53 -14.22 4.91
C GLN A 7 3.76 -14.72 6.14
N GLU A 8 3.04 -13.83 6.83
CA GLU A 8 2.19 -14.18 7.96
C GLU A 8 1.07 -15.15 7.53
N LEU A 9 0.35 -14.86 6.44
CA LEU A 9 -0.68 -15.77 5.91
C LEU A 9 -0.13 -17.15 5.52
N LEU A 10 1.05 -17.18 4.89
CA LEU A 10 1.71 -18.44 4.55
C LEU A 10 2.11 -19.23 5.81
N SER A 11 2.55 -18.55 6.87
CA SER A 11 2.86 -19.19 8.16
C SER A 11 1.62 -19.79 8.85
N GLU A 12 0.44 -19.19 8.61
CA GLU A 12 -0.86 -19.70 9.05
C GLU A 12 -1.39 -20.86 8.18
N LYS A 13 -0.58 -21.35 7.22
CA LYS A 13 -0.92 -22.44 6.28
C LYS A 13 -2.05 -22.09 5.31
N ILE A 14 -2.21 -20.81 4.96
CA ILE A 14 -3.03 -20.44 3.81
C ILE A 14 -2.31 -20.91 2.54
N ALA A 15 -3.05 -21.63 1.69
CA ALA A 15 -2.53 -22.15 0.42
C ALA A 15 -2.14 -20.99 -0.52
N LEU A 16 -1.00 -21.11 -1.20
CA LEU A 16 -0.45 -20.07 -2.06
C LEU A 16 -1.43 -19.71 -3.20
N GLU A 17 -2.19 -20.68 -3.69
CA GLU A 17 -3.19 -20.52 -4.75
C GLU A 17 -4.33 -19.57 -4.35
N ARG A 18 -4.52 -19.33 -3.05
CA ARG A 18 -5.52 -18.39 -2.49
C ARG A 18 -4.98 -16.98 -2.33
N ILE A 19 -3.71 -16.75 -2.66
CA ILE A 19 -3.03 -15.45 -2.54
C ILE A 19 -2.61 -15.00 -3.94
N LEU A 20 -3.09 -13.82 -4.36
CA LEU A 20 -2.65 -13.16 -5.58
C LEU A 20 -1.95 -11.84 -5.24
N TYR A 21 -0.71 -11.67 -5.70
CA TYR A 21 0.04 -10.41 -5.61
C TYR A 21 0.27 -9.85 -7.02
N LEU A 22 -0.04 -8.58 -7.22
CA LEU A 22 0.18 -7.83 -8.46
C LEU A 22 0.87 -6.51 -8.13
N ASN A 23 1.94 -6.19 -8.86
CA ASN A 23 2.66 -4.92 -8.76
C ASN A 23 2.47 -4.12 -10.05
N PHE A 24 1.83 -2.95 -9.97
CA PHE A 24 1.51 -2.13 -11.14
C PHE A 24 2.61 -1.13 -11.54
N GLU A 25 3.81 -1.24 -10.99
CA GLU A 25 5.03 -0.61 -11.51
C GLU A 25 5.89 -1.56 -12.36
N ASP A 26 5.60 -2.86 -12.32
CA ASP A 26 6.34 -3.86 -13.08
C ASP A 26 6.13 -3.68 -14.59
N ASP A 27 7.23 -3.46 -15.31
CA ASP A 27 7.23 -3.16 -16.74
C ASP A 27 6.65 -4.28 -17.61
N ARG A 28 6.65 -5.53 -17.11
CA ARG A 28 6.14 -6.70 -17.82
C ARG A 28 4.60 -6.73 -17.90
N ILE A 29 3.93 -5.98 -17.03
CA ILE A 29 2.46 -5.91 -16.95
C ILE A 29 1.93 -4.58 -17.47
N LEU A 30 2.81 -3.61 -17.72
CA LEU A 30 2.44 -2.31 -18.28
C LEU A 30 2.36 -2.38 -19.82
N PRO A 31 1.42 -1.65 -20.45
CA PRO A 31 0.37 -0.84 -19.83
C PRO A 31 -0.80 -1.70 -19.29
N MET A 32 -1.36 -1.29 -18.15
CA MET A 32 -2.48 -1.96 -17.50
C MET A 32 -3.66 -0.98 -17.34
N ASP A 33 -4.83 -1.34 -17.86
CA ASP A 33 -6.08 -0.63 -17.59
C ASP A 33 -7.00 -1.46 -16.66
N HIS A 34 -8.10 -0.86 -16.21
CA HIS A 34 -9.07 -1.53 -15.34
C HIS A 34 -9.69 -2.80 -15.95
N LYS A 35 -9.80 -2.90 -17.29
CA LYS A 35 -10.36 -4.08 -17.95
C LYS A 35 -9.38 -5.23 -17.88
N THR A 36 -8.12 -5.00 -18.27
CA THR A 36 -7.05 -5.98 -18.19
C THR A 36 -6.80 -6.39 -16.74
N MET A 37 -6.84 -5.45 -15.79
CA MET A 37 -6.75 -5.76 -14.36
C MET A 37 -7.86 -6.73 -13.92
N GLY A 38 -9.12 -6.42 -14.29
CA GLY A 38 -10.25 -7.30 -14.01
C GLY A 38 -10.09 -8.69 -14.63
N GLN A 39 -9.68 -8.76 -15.90
CA GLN A 39 -9.44 -10.01 -16.62
C GLN A 39 -8.32 -10.84 -16.02
N THR A 40 -7.23 -10.22 -15.57
CA THR A 40 -6.12 -10.92 -14.89
C THR A 40 -6.61 -11.58 -13.61
N ILE A 41 -7.39 -10.86 -12.80
CA ILE A 41 -7.96 -11.40 -11.55
C ILE A 41 -8.97 -12.51 -11.85
N ASP A 42 -9.83 -12.34 -12.85
CA ASP A 42 -10.80 -13.36 -13.26
C ASP A 42 -10.09 -14.61 -13.85
N SER A 43 -8.95 -14.45 -14.53
CA SER A 43 -8.11 -15.55 -15.03
C SER A 43 -7.47 -16.34 -13.89
N TRP A 44 -7.06 -15.68 -12.81
CA TRP A 44 -6.59 -16.37 -11.61
C TRP A 44 -7.66 -17.27 -10.97
N TYR A 45 -8.90 -16.81 -10.87
CA TYR A 45 -10.02 -17.66 -10.44
C TYR A 45 -10.29 -18.82 -11.41
N THR A 46 -10.05 -18.62 -12.71
CA THR A 46 -10.20 -19.66 -13.73
C THR A 46 -9.13 -20.75 -13.57
N LEU A 47 -7.90 -20.36 -13.24
CA LEU A 47 -6.80 -21.29 -12.98
C LEU A 47 -6.98 -22.07 -11.67
N HIS A 48 -7.67 -21.47 -10.69
CA HIS A 48 -7.94 -22.07 -9.39
C HIS A 48 -9.43 -21.98 -9.02
N PRO A 49 -10.31 -22.79 -9.65
CA PRO A 49 -11.77 -22.68 -9.45
C PRO A 49 -12.23 -22.86 -8.00
N GLU A 50 -11.51 -23.63 -7.18
CA GLU A 50 -11.82 -23.81 -5.76
C GLU A 50 -11.78 -22.50 -4.96
N ASN A 51 -11.07 -21.48 -5.46
CA ASN A 51 -11.05 -20.15 -4.85
C ASN A 51 -12.45 -19.51 -4.76
N HIS A 52 -13.41 -19.91 -5.59
CA HIS A 52 -14.80 -19.47 -5.47
C HIS A 52 -15.48 -19.93 -4.17
N ARG A 53 -14.96 -20.98 -3.52
CA ARG A 53 -15.50 -21.56 -2.29
C ARG A 53 -14.74 -21.16 -1.03
N HIS A 54 -13.63 -20.44 -1.20
CA HIS A 54 -12.71 -20.09 -0.12
C HIS A 54 -12.56 -18.58 0.05
N GLY A 55 -12.11 -18.17 1.24
CA GLY A 55 -11.62 -16.82 1.46
C GLY A 55 -10.30 -16.63 0.72
N CYS A 56 -10.22 -15.61 -0.11
CA CYS A 56 -9.04 -15.31 -0.93
C CYS A 56 -8.39 -13.99 -0.51
N TYR A 57 -7.10 -13.83 -0.82
CA TYR A 57 -6.34 -12.63 -0.48
C TYR A 57 -5.73 -12.02 -1.74
N LEU A 58 -6.03 -10.74 -1.98
CA LEU A 58 -5.55 -9.99 -3.13
C LEU A 58 -4.69 -8.84 -2.66
N PHE A 59 -3.45 -8.78 -3.13
CA PHE A 59 -2.47 -7.75 -2.80
C PHE A 59 -2.15 -6.95 -4.06
N LEU A 60 -2.42 -5.66 -4.03
CA LEU A 60 -2.32 -4.76 -5.17
C LEU A 60 -1.35 -3.62 -4.83
N ASP A 61 -0.18 -3.64 -5.46
CA ASP A 61 0.87 -2.65 -5.26
C ASP A 61 0.80 -1.53 -6.29
N GLU A 62 0.93 -0.29 -5.83
CA GLU A 62 0.93 0.93 -6.67
C GLU A 62 -0.29 1.05 -7.59
N VAL A 63 -1.49 0.76 -7.06
CA VAL A 63 -2.74 0.65 -7.84
C VAL A 63 -3.11 1.94 -8.58
N GLN A 64 -2.62 3.11 -8.14
CA GLN A 64 -2.87 4.38 -8.83
C GLN A 64 -2.30 4.43 -10.26
N ASN A 65 -1.41 3.50 -10.62
CA ASN A 65 -0.89 3.35 -11.97
C ASN A 65 -1.91 2.74 -12.95
N VAL A 66 -2.98 2.14 -12.45
CA VAL A 66 -4.05 1.55 -13.27
C VAL A 66 -5.22 2.53 -13.41
N GLU A 67 -5.48 3.07 -14.58
CA GLU A 67 -6.61 4.00 -14.74
C GLU A 67 -7.96 3.30 -14.55
N GLY A 68 -8.83 3.88 -13.71
CA GLY A 68 -10.20 3.39 -13.48
C GLY A 68 -10.30 2.13 -12.61
N TRP A 69 -9.30 1.87 -11.77
CA TRP A 69 -9.27 0.70 -10.87
C TRP A 69 -10.40 0.60 -9.81
N PRO A 70 -10.98 1.69 -9.23
CA PRO A 70 -11.88 1.55 -8.07
C PRO A 70 -13.15 0.72 -8.33
N PRO A 71 -13.86 0.86 -9.46
CA PRO A 71 -14.99 0.00 -9.80
C PRO A 71 -14.65 -1.50 -9.83
N VAL A 72 -13.43 -1.87 -10.21
CA VAL A 72 -12.98 -3.28 -10.24
C VAL A 72 -12.94 -3.85 -8.83
N LEU A 73 -12.31 -3.14 -7.88
CA LEU A 73 -12.24 -3.61 -6.49
C LEU A 73 -13.62 -3.67 -5.86
N ARG A 74 -14.46 -2.68 -6.12
CA ARG A 74 -15.85 -2.68 -5.64
C ARG A 74 -16.61 -3.91 -6.13
N ARG A 75 -16.55 -4.21 -7.43
CA ARG A 75 -17.15 -5.43 -8.00
C ARG A 75 -16.62 -6.68 -7.31
N LEU A 76 -15.31 -6.79 -7.08
CA LEU A 76 -14.69 -7.95 -6.46
C LEU A 76 -15.16 -8.14 -5.01
N MET A 77 -15.17 -7.08 -4.21
CA MET A 77 -15.68 -7.11 -2.83
C MET A 77 -17.17 -7.46 -2.75
N ASP A 78 -17.97 -7.02 -3.72
CA ASP A 78 -19.41 -7.31 -3.74
C ASP A 78 -19.73 -8.72 -4.25
N THR A 79 -18.82 -9.36 -5.01
CA THR A 79 -19.10 -10.64 -5.70
C THR A 79 -18.24 -11.82 -5.26
N LYS A 80 -17.17 -11.60 -4.48
CA LYS A 80 -16.20 -12.64 -4.08
C LYS A 80 -16.00 -12.61 -2.57
N ASN A 81 -15.68 -13.78 -1.99
CA ASN A 81 -15.18 -13.88 -0.62
C ASN A 81 -13.68 -13.56 -0.61
N ILE A 82 -13.34 -12.27 -0.63
CA ILE A 82 -11.96 -11.81 -0.83
C ILE A 82 -11.59 -10.67 0.11
N GLN A 83 -10.37 -10.71 0.64
CA GLN A 83 -9.75 -9.61 1.36
C GLN A 83 -8.74 -8.93 0.44
N ILE A 84 -8.87 -7.61 0.28
CA ILE A 84 -8.07 -6.83 -0.66
C ILE A 84 -7.17 -5.88 0.11
N TYR A 85 -5.87 -5.95 -0.14
CA TYR A 85 -4.84 -5.04 0.35
C TYR A 85 -4.35 -4.20 -0.81
N VAL A 86 -4.29 -2.90 -0.60
CA VAL A 86 -3.92 -1.92 -1.62
C VAL A 86 -2.86 -1.01 -1.05
N THR A 87 -1.81 -0.75 -1.82
CA THR A 87 -0.80 0.26 -1.53
C THR A 87 -0.67 1.23 -2.69
N GLY A 88 -0.05 2.35 -2.36
CA GLY A 88 0.65 3.18 -3.32
C GLY A 88 1.01 4.53 -2.75
N SER A 89 1.99 5.12 -3.40
CA SER A 89 2.75 6.28 -2.91
C SER A 89 2.11 7.63 -3.17
N SER A 90 1.04 7.69 -3.98
CA SER A 90 0.45 8.96 -4.44
C SER A 90 -0.76 9.41 -3.62
N ALA A 91 -0.88 10.74 -3.43
CA ALA A 91 -2.10 11.38 -2.92
C ALA A 91 -3.37 11.03 -3.74
N LYS A 92 -3.24 10.49 -4.96
CA LYS A 92 -4.35 9.94 -5.75
C LYS A 92 -5.07 8.77 -5.05
N LEU A 93 -4.37 7.98 -4.23
CA LEU A 93 -4.97 6.92 -3.41
C LEU A 93 -5.80 7.42 -2.23
N LEU A 94 -5.59 8.67 -1.82
CA LEU A 94 -6.39 9.32 -0.78
C LEU A 94 -7.63 10.00 -1.38
N SER A 95 -7.94 9.74 -2.65
CA SER A 95 -9.10 10.32 -3.30
C SER A 95 -10.36 9.93 -2.53
N LYS A 96 -11.18 10.94 -2.25
CA LYS A 96 -12.50 10.83 -1.62
C LYS A 96 -13.33 9.69 -2.22
N GLU A 97 -13.10 9.36 -3.49
CA GLU A 97 -13.71 8.23 -4.20
C GLU A 97 -13.48 6.88 -3.54
N ILE A 98 -12.30 6.59 -2.98
CA ILE A 98 -11.99 5.30 -2.34
C ILE A 98 -12.69 5.21 -0.98
N ALA A 99 -12.59 6.28 -0.18
CA ALA A 99 -13.31 6.39 1.09
C ALA A 99 -14.84 6.30 0.92
N THR A 100 -15.38 6.84 -0.18
CA THR A 100 -16.83 6.85 -0.45
C THR A 100 -17.31 5.57 -1.11
N SER A 101 -16.51 4.98 -2.02
CA SER A 101 -16.91 3.81 -2.83
C SER A 101 -16.94 2.51 -2.05
N LEU A 102 -16.11 2.37 -1.02
CA LEU A 102 -15.98 1.14 -0.25
C LEU A 102 -16.98 1.07 0.94
N ARG A 103 -17.88 2.06 1.08
CA ARG A 103 -19.04 2.09 2.01
C ARG A 103 -18.75 1.61 3.44
N GLY A 104 -17.57 1.89 3.97
CA GLY A 104 -17.17 1.50 5.34
C GLY A 104 -16.73 0.04 5.51
N ARG A 105 -16.56 -0.73 4.43
CA ARG A 105 -15.92 -2.07 4.44
C ARG A 105 -14.41 -2.03 4.26
N SER A 106 -13.83 -0.83 4.27
CA SER A 106 -12.40 -0.59 4.09
C SER A 106 -11.82 0.07 5.32
N LEU A 107 -10.69 -0.45 5.80
CA LEU A 107 -9.82 0.26 6.73
C LEU A 107 -8.74 0.95 5.91
N SER A 108 -8.80 2.28 5.83
CA SER A 108 -7.74 3.07 5.19
C SER A 108 -6.72 3.46 6.26
N ILE A 109 -5.46 3.15 6.02
CA ILE A 109 -4.34 3.58 6.86
C ILE A 109 -3.45 4.46 5.99
N GLU A 110 -3.34 5.73 6.36
CA GLU A 110 -2.41 6.65 5.72
C GLU A 110 -1.06 6.57 6.41
N ILE A 111 -0.01 6.30 5.64
CA ILE A 111 1.37 6.30 6.12
C ILE A 111 2.02 7.58 5.62
N LEU A 112 2.22 8.52 6.53
CA LEU A 112 2.93 9.76 6.25
C LEU A 112 4.45 9.53 6.33
N PRO A 113 5.25 10.32 5.59
CA PRO A 113 6.68 10.37 5.84
C PRO A 113 6.94 10.79 7.30
N TYR A 114 8.09 10.39 7.83
CA TYR A 114 8.49 10.80 9.17
C TYR A 114 8.45 12.32 9.30
N ASN A 115 7.89 12.83 10.39
CA ASN A 115 8.14 14.21 10.75
C ASN A 115 9.60 14.38 11.22
N TYR A 116 10.10 15.61 11.27
CA TYR A 116 11.50 15.86 11.64
C TYR A 116 11.91 15.25 12.99
N LEU A 117 11.02 15.20 13.98
CA LEU A 117 11.34 14.58 15.27
C LEU A 117 11.42 13.06 15.19
N GLU A 118 10.58 12.44 14.37
CA GLU A 118 10.67 11.00 14.07
C GLU A 118 11.94 10.69 13.30
N TYR A 119 12.33 11.54 12.34
CA TYR A 119 13.62 11.45 11.65
C TYR A 119 14.79 11.50 12.64
N LEU A 120 14.81 12.45 13.58
CA LEU A 120 15.87 12.51 14.59
C LEU A 120 15.90 11.23 15.44
N ARG A 121 14.74 10.73 15.89
CA ARG A 121 14.65 9.50 16.69
C ARG A 121 15.17 8.27 15.95
N THR A 122 14.84 8.10 14.66
CA THR A 122 15.31 6.97 13.87
C THR A 122 16.83 7.04 13.61
N HIS A 123 17.41 8.24 13.63
CA HIS A 123 18.85 8.47 13.54
C HIS A 123 19.55 8.50 14.91
N ASN A 124 18.84 8.20 16.00
CA ASN A 124 19.32 8.27 17.39
C ASN A 124 19.83 9.66 17.81
N GLU A 125 19.27 10.73 17.23
CA GLU A 125 19.60 12.11 17.54
C GLU A 125 18.64 12.71 18.57
N GLU A 126 19.19 13.56 19.44
CA GLU A 126 18.44 14.26 20.47
C GLU A 126 17.56 15.37 19.85
N PRO A 127 16.31 15.57 20.32
CA PRO A 127 15.50 16.70 19.88
C PRO A 127 16.08 18.04 20.37
N PRO A 128 15.77 19.16 19.69
CA PRO A 128 16.22 20.49 20.11
C PRO A 128 15.71 20.85 21.51
N ARG A 129 16.62 21.17 22.45
CA ARG A 129 16.28 21.54 23.84
C ARG A 129 16.82 22.94 24.19
N LYS A 130 16.05 23.75 24.92
CA LYS A 130 16.53 25.06 25.39
C LYS A 130 17.60 24.91 26.48
N PRO A 131 18.57 25.83 26.57
CA PRO A 131 18.78 27.00 25.71
C PRO A 131 19.49 26.65 24.39
N PHE A 132 19.13 27.35 23.32
CA PHE A 132 19.72 27.15 22.00
C PHE A 132 21.07 27.87 21.88
N GLY A 133 22.15 27.15 22.16
CA GLY A 133 23.51 27.60 21.83
C GLY A 133 23.78 27.51 20.32
N LEU A 134 24.80 28.23 19.84
CA LEU A 134 25.16 28.28 18.41
C LEU A 134 25.40 26.88 17.82
N TYR A 135 26.14 26.03 18.54
CA TYR A 135 26.35 24.62 18.16
C TYR A 135 25.04 23.86 17.91
N MET A 136 24.05 24.05 18.79
CA MET A 136 22.78 23.34 18.69
C MET A 136 21.96 23.83 17.49
N LEU A 137 22.01 25.13 17.18
CA LEU A 137 21.36 25.69 16.00
C LEU A 137 21.99 25.14 14.72
N ASP A 138 23.32 25.14 14.63
CA ASP A 138 24.05 24.64 13.46
C ASP A 138 23.83 23.14 13.26
N PHE A 139 23.87 22.37 14.36
CA PHE A 139 23.61 20.93 14.35
C PHE A 139 22.21 20.61 13.81
N HIS A 140 21.17 21.24 14.35
CA HIS A 140 19.80 20.99 13.88
C HIS A 140 19.55 21.53 12.46
N GLN A 141 20.18 22.64 12.07
CA GLN A 141 20.13 23.10 10.67
C GLN A 141 20.75 22.07 9.72
N TYR A 142 21.90 21.50 10.05
CA TYR A 142 22.51 20.43 9.26
C TYR A 142 21.57 19.23 9.11
N HIS A 143 21.02 18.71 10.20
CA HIS A 143 20.09 17.58 10.15
C HIS A 143 18.76 17.90 9.46
N LEU A 144 18.29 19.15 9.55
CA LEU A 144 17.09 19.59 8.84
C LEU A 144 17.32 19.65 7.32
N LEU A 145 18.51 20.12 6.89
CA LEU A 145 18.89 20.09 5.47
C LEU A 145 19.01 18.66 4.95
N GLN A 146 19.58 17.74 5.74
CA GLN A 146 19.62 16.32 5.38
C GLN A 146 18.21 15.71 5.28
N TYR A 147 17.33 16.00 6.24
CA TYR A 147 15.93 15.56 6.22
C TYR A 147 15.22 15.96 4.92
N PHE A 148 15.40 17.19 4.45
CA PHE A 148 14.81 17.66 3.18
C PHE A 148 15.47 17.09 1.91
N GLN A 149 16.70 16.57 2.00
CA GLN A 149 17.36 15.89 0.88
C GLN A 149 16.93 14.42 0.77
N THR A 150 16.52 13.81 1.88
CA THR A 150 16.08 12.42 1.95
C THR A 150 14.57 12.24 1.84
N GLY A 151 13.80 13.34 1.89
CA GLY A 151 12.33 13.35 1.91
C GLY A 151 11.70 13.88 0.64
#